data_AF-A0A7Y0SEX4-F1
#
_entry.id   AF-A0A7Y0SEX4-F1
#
_cell.length_a   1.000
_cell.length_b   1.000
_cell.length_c   1.000
_cell.angle_alpha   90.00
_cell.angle_beta   90.00
_cell.angle_gamma   90.00
#
_symmetry.space_group_name_H-M   'P 1'
#
loop_
_entity.id
_entity.type
_entity.pdbx_description
1 polymer ?
#
loop_
_entity_poly.entity_id
_entity_poly.type
_entity_poly.pdbx_seq_one_letter_code
_entity_poly.pdbx_strand_id
1 'polypeptide(L)' 'RAASSLICGSDTPWFTQLCQLRCQKMLIVGERSLPYADSDLVQAQGIPVGIVPHAGHSMAWENPQGLAQLIASHS' A
#
# COMPACT_ATOMS: atom_id res chain seq x y z
N ARG A 1 20.22 13.31 11.87
CA ARG A 1 20.30 13.00 10.42
C ARG A 1 18.87 12.97 9.89
N ALA A 2 18.35 14.12 9.47
CA ALA A 2 17.05 14.17 8.79
C ALA A 2 17.28 13.80 7.32
N ALA A 3 16.43 12.94 6.76
CA ALA A 3 16.56 12.47 5.39
C ALA A 3 16.28 13.62 4.40
N SER A 4 17.34 14.27 3.92
CA SER A 4 17.28 15.36 2.93
C SER A 4 16.71 14.92 1.57
N SER A 5 16.60 13.61 1.32
CA SER A 5 16.04 13.03 0.09
C SER A 5 14.52 13.24 -0.07
N LEU A 6 13.79 13.61 1.00
CA LEU A 6 12.34 13.88 0.93
C LEU A 6 12.01 15.28 0.40
N ILE A 7 12.97 16.20 0.39
CA ILE A 7 12.75 17.62 0.09
C ILE A 7 13.03 17.93 -1.40
N CYS A 8 13.89 17.16 -2.06
CA CYS A 8 14.24 17.38 -3.46
C CYS A 8 13.38 16.57 -4.45
N GLY A 9 12.74 15.49 -3.97
CA GLY A 9 12.12 14.49 -4.85
C GLY A 9 13.16 13.75 -5.71
N SER A 10 12.93 12.48 -5.98
CA SER A 10 13.54 11.85 -7.15
C SER A 10 12.76 12.29 -8.40
N ASP A 11 13.43 12.50 -9.54
CA ASP A 11 12.76 12.85 -10.82
C ASP A 11 11.69 11.82 -11.23
N THR A 12 11.80 10.59 -10.72
CA THR A 12 10.76 9.57 -10.84
C THR A 12 9.87 9.56 -9.59
N PRO A 13 8.55 9.76 -9.73
CA PRO A 13 7.65 9.67 -8.58
C PRO A 13 7.66 8.24 -8.03
N TRP A 14 7.51 8.11 -6.71
CA TRP A 14 7.55 6.83 -5.99
C TRP A 14 6.63 5.77 -6.60
N PHE A 15 5.47 6.20 -7.12
CA PHE A 15 4.49 5.33 -7.74
C PHE A 15 5.03 4.66 -9.01
N THR A 16 5.74 5.42 -9.86
CA THR A 16 6.39 4.86 -11.05
C THR A 16 7.48 3.85 -10.67
N GLN A 17 8.24 4.11 -9.61
CA GLN A 17 9.22 3.15 -9.10
C GLN A 17 8.55 1.87 -8.59
N LEU A 18 7.45 2.01 -7.84
CA LEU A 18 6.64 0.87 -7.37
C LEU A 18 6.13 0.04 -8.55
N CYS A 19 5.60 0.65 -9.60
CA CYS A 19 5.13 -0.04 -10.80
C CYS A 19 6.24 -0.83 -11.51
N GLN A 20 7.48 -0.32 -11.52
CA GLN A 20 8.62 -0.96 -12.18
C GLN A 20 9.21 -2.17 -11.44
N LEU A 21 8.91 -2.37 -10.16
CA LEU A 21 9.42 -3.52 -9.40
C LEU A 21 9.01 -4.86 -10.05
N ARG A 22 9.93 -5.79 -10.24
CA ARG A 22 9.65 -7.11 -10.86
C ARG A 22 9.31 -8.21 -9.85
N CYS A 23 8.95 -7.82 -8.63
CA CYS A 23 8.53 -8.74 -7.58
C CYS A 23 7.01 -8.71 -7.39
N GLN A 24 6.50 -9.71 -6.70
CA GLN A 24 5.15 -9.70 -6.18
C GLN A 24 4.95 -8.50 -5.25
N LYS A 25 3.83 -7.79 -5.43
CA LYS A 25 3.51 -6.57 -4.71
C LYS A 25 2.01 -6.39 -4.65
N MET A 26 1.58 -5.70 -3.61
CA MET A 26 0.18 -5.44 -3.28
C MET A 26 0.11 -4.14 -2.47
N LEU A 27 -0.93 -3.34 -2.70
CA LEU A 27 -1.30 -2.27 -1.76
C LEU A 27 -2.32 -2.83 -0.75
N ILE A 28 -2.08 -2.61 0.54
CA ILE A 28 -3.02 -2.99 1.61
C ILE A 28 -3.59 -1.72 2.23
N VAL A 29 -4.92 -1.63 2.33
CA VAL A 29 -5.63 -0.46 2.86
C VAL A 29 -6.63 -0.90 3.94
N GLY A 30 -6.77 -0.12 5.01
CA GLY A 30 -7.82 -0.34 5.99
C GLY A 30 -9.18 0.12 5.45
N GLU A 31 -10.24 -0.66 5.66
CA GLU A 31 -11.60 -0.32 5.23
C GLU A 31 -12.04 1.09 5.66
N ARG A 32 -11.66 1.54 6.86
CA ARG A 32 -12.00 2.87 7.41
C ARG A 32 -11.20 4.01 6.77
N SER A 33 -10.17 3.69 6.00
CA SER A 33 -9.37 4.65 5.23
C SER A 33 -9.89 4.83 3.80
N LEU A 34 -10.99 4.17 3.43
CA LEU A 34 -11.64 4.37 2.14
C LEU A 34 -12.52 5.64 2.14
N PRO A 35 -12.62 6.35 1.01
CA PRO A 35 -11.90 6.11 -0.25
C PRO A 35 -10.41 6.46 -0.13
N TYR A 36 -9.55 5.65 -0.73
CA TYR A 36 -8.11 5.87 -0.74
C TYR A 36 -7.68 6.31 -2.14
N ALA A 37 -7.19 7.54 -2.29
CA ALA A 37 -6.99 8.17 -3.60
C ALA A 37 -6.13 7.33 -4.58
N ASP A 38 -5.17 6.56 -4.05
CA ASP A 38 -4.27 5.78 -4.87
C ASP A 38 -4.80 4.38 -5.21
N SER A 39 -5.91 3.92 -4.63
CA SER A 39 -6.42 2.55 -4.88
C SER A 39 -6.73 2.34 -6.35
N ASP A 40 -7.38 3.30 -6.99
CA ASP A 40 -7.78 3.22 -8.39
C ASP A 40 -6.56 3.26 -9.32
N LEU A 41 -5.55 4.08 -8.99
CA LEU A 41 -4.29 4.17 -9.73
C LEU A 41 -3.51 2.85 -9.66
N VAL A 42 -3.42 2.26 -8.46
CA VAL A 42 -2.72 0.99 -8.22
C VAL A 42 -3.42 -0.16 -8.97
N GLN A 43 -4.75 -0.23 -8.90
CA GLN A 43 -5.54 -1.23 -9.64
C GLN A 43 -5.37 -1.08 -11.15
N ALA A 44 -5.36 0.15 -11.68
CA ALA A 44 -5.13 0.41 -13.10
C ALA A 44 -3.76 -0.06 -13.60
N GLN A 45 -2.76 -0.16 -12.71
CA GLN A 45 -1.43 -0.70 -13.01
C GLN A 45 -1.33 -2.23 -12.83
N GLY A 46 -2.45 -2.91 -12.58
CA GLY A 46 -2.51 -4.35 -12.36
C GLY A 46 -1.92 -4.79 -11.02
N ILE A 47 -1.70 -3.86 -10.08
CA ILE A 47 -1.26 -4.18 -8.74
C ILE A 47 -2.51 -4.47 -7.90
N PRO A 48 -2.58 -5.63 -7.23
CA PRO A 48 -3.75 -5.98 -6.43
C PRO A 48 -3.86 -5.05 -5.20
N VAL A 49 -5.10 -4.74 -4.82
CA VAL A 49 -5.43 -3.97 -3.63
C VAL A 49 -6.18 -4.87 -2.66
N GLY A 50 -5.63 -5.07 -1.47
CA GLY A 50 -6.25 -5.80 -0.39
C GLY A 50 -6.83 -4.88 0.67
N ILE A 51 -8.01 -5.20 1.18
CA ILE A 51 -8.71 -4.39 2.20
C ILE A 51 -8.73 -5.15 3.52
N VAL A 52 -8.23 -4.52 4.59
CA VAL A 52 -8.35 -5.05 5.96
C VAL A 52 -9.66 -4.54 6.58
N PRO A 53 -10.61 -5.43 6.91
CA PRO A 53 -11.90 -5.02 7.45
C PRO A 53 -11.74 -4.39 8.84
N HIS A 54 -12.61 -3.44 9.17
CA HIS A 54 -12.69 -2.80 10.49
C HIS A 54 -11.39 -2.14 10.99
N ALA A 55 -10.52 -1.70 10.07
CA ALA A 55 -9.26 -1.03 10.40
C ALA A 55 -9.06 0.25 9.58
N GLY A 56 -8.32 1.22 10.11
CA GLY A 56 -7.82 2.41 9.41
C GLY A 56 -6.33 2.30 9.11
N HIS A 57 -5.55 3.36 9.36
CA HIS A 57 -4.10 3.32 9.12
C HIS A 57 -3.32 2.38 10.05
N SER A 58 -3.87 2.08 11.23
CA SER A 58 -3.20 1.24 12.23
C SER A 58 -3.65 -0.22 12.14
N MET A 59 -3.73 -0.78 10.93
CA MET A 59 -4.26 -2.13 10.67
C MET A 59 -3.59 -3.22 11.52
N ALA A 60 -2.28 -3.13 11.74
CA ALA A 60 -1.55 -4.09 12.56
C ALA A 60 -1.94 -4.06 14.05
N TRP A 61 -2.50 -2.94 14.52
CA TRP A 61 -3.02 -2.79 15.87
C TRP A 61 -4.52 -3.08 15.95
N GLU A 62 -5.29 -2.55 15.00
CA GLU A 62 -6.74 -2.63 14.98
C GLU A 62 -7.26 -4.02 14.57
N ASN A 63 -6.61 -4.64 13.58
CA ASN A 63 -6.98 -5.96 13.08
C ASN A 63 -5.73 -6.74 12.60
N PRO A 64 -4.85 -7.16 13.54
CA PRO A 64 -3.63 -7.91 13.22
C PRO A 64 -3.92 -9.20 12.48
N GLN A 65 -5.03 -9.88 12.81
CA GLN A 65 -5.41 -11.14 12.18
C GLN A 65 -5.82 -10.93 10.71
N GLY A 66 -6.67 -9.94 10.44
CA GLY A 66 -7.11 -9.61 9.09
C GLY A 66 -5.93 -9.19 8.21
N LEU A 67 -5.00 -8.40 8.75
CA LEU A 67 -3.77 -8.04 8.04
C LEU A 67 -2.91 -9.28 7.74
N ALA A 68 -2.68 -10.15 8.72
CA ALA A 68 -1.86 -11.35 8.55
C ALA A 68 -2.46 -12.34 7.54
N GLN A 69 -3.76 -12.56 7.57
CA GLN A 69 -4.46 -13.42 6.60
C GLN A 69 -4.33 -12.87 5.18
N LEU A 70 -4.46 -11.56 5.03
CA LEU A 70 -4.35 -10.91 3.73
C LEU A 70 -2.92 -11.02 3.16
N ILE A 71 -1.90 -10.88 3.99
CA ILE A 71 -0.50 -11.13 3.61
C ILE A 71 -0.29 -12.60 3.22
N ALA A 72 -0.77 -13.55 4.04
CA ALA A 72 -0.58 -14.99 3.82
C ALA A 72 -1.33 -15.54 2.59
N SER A 73 -2.44 -14.91 2.20
CA SER A 73 -3.16 -15.27 0.97
C SER A 73 -2.49 -14.74 -0.31
N HIS A 74 -1.55 -13.81 -0.16
CA HIS A 74 -0.80 -13.17 -1.24
C HIS A 74 0.71 -13.42 -1.11
N SER A 75 1.10 -14.54 -0.51
CA SER A 75 2.48 -15.03 -0.41
C SER A 75 2.71 -16.24 -1.31
#